data_AF-V6KDJ9-F1
#
_entry.id   AF-V6KDJ9-F1
#
_cell.length_a   1.000
_cell.length_b   1.000
_cell.length_c   1.000
_cell.angle_alpha   90.00
_cell.angle_beta   90.00
_cell.angle_gamma   90.00
#
_symmetry.space_group_name_H-M   'P 1'
#
loop_
_entity.id
_entity.type
_entity.pdbx_description
1 polymer ?
#
loop_
_entity_poly.entity_id
_entity_poly.type
_entity_poly.pdbx_seq_one_letter_code
_entity_poly.pdbx_strand_id
1 'polypeptide(L)'
;MRGGAKHDGMVDTSLYAAFLIAAFALCVTPGPDMMFIVAVGGRGGPLTGLTAAVGVACAMFVHTVAAALGLSALFLALPTLYHALRWAGAAYLLFLAVRAFRGADGSLEAEATPRQGRRRAF
;
A
#
# COMPACT_ATOMS: atom_id res chain seq x y z
N MET A 1 -40.42 24.42 -7.07
CA MET A 1 -39.67 25.49 -7.76
C MET A 1 -38.22 25.42 -7.33
N ARG A 2 -37.32 25.24 -8.31
CA ARG A 2 -35.85 25.49 -8.28
C ARG A 2 -35.06 24.64 -7.26
N GLY A 3 -34.31 23.63 -7.66
CA GLY A 3 -33.31 23.65 -8.73
C GLY A 3 -31.94 23.91 -8.09
N GLY A 4 -31.01 22.97 -8.24
CA GLY A 4 -29.67 23.15 -7.71
C GLY A 4 -28.85 21.87 -7.67
N ALA A 5 -28.49 21.41 -8.86
CA ALA A 5 -27.39 20.49 -9.17
C ALA A 5 -26.41 20.20 -8.01
N LYS A 6 -26.45 18.99 -7.46
CA LYS A 6 -25.20 18.36 -7.03
C LYS A 6 -24.71 17.57 -8.22
N HIS A 7 -24.01 18.33 -9.06
CA HIS A 7 -23.38 17.92 -10.28
C HIS A 7 -22.70 16.56 -10.09
N ASP A 8 -23.05 15.64 -10.97
CA ASP A 8 -22.34 14.42 -11.32
C ASP A 8 -20.94 14.77 -11.84
N GLY A 9 -20.08 15.27 -10.95
CA GLY A 9 -18.75 15.74 -11.26
C GLY A 9 -17.72 14.63 -11.10
N MET A 10 -17.78 13.60 -11.95
CA MET A 10 -16.68 12.63 -12.21
C MET A 10 -16.16 11.80 -11.01
N VAL A 11 -16.57 12.09 -9.77
CA VAL A 11 -16.15 11.42 -8.55
C VAL A 11 -17.36 11.26 -7.64
N ASP A 12 -17.78 10.02 -7.44
CA ASP A 12 -18.88 9.68 -6.55
C ASP A 12 -18.51 10.07 -5.11
N THR A 13 -19.28 10.99 -4.52
CA THR A 13 -18.96 11.55 -3.20
C THR A 13 -18.93 10.45 -2.12
N SER A 14 -19.74 9.40 -2.28
CA SER A 14 -19.77 8.27 -1.36
C SER A 14 -18.50 7.42 -1.48
N LEU A 15 -18.02 7.18 -2.71
CA LEU A 15 -16.79 6.45 -2.98
C LEU A 15 -15.56 7.23 -2.49
N TYR A 16 -15.58 8.54 -2.68
CA TYR A 16 -14.53 9.43 -2.20
C TYR A 16 -14.46 9.47 -0.67
N ALA A 17 -15.61 9.57 0.00
CA ALA A 17 -15.67 9.52 1.46
C ALA A 17 -15.19 8.16 1.99
N ALA A 18 -15.59 7.04 1.36
CA ALA A 18 -15.11 5.70 1.71
C ALA A 18 -13.59 5.55 1.51
N PHE A 19 -13.05 6.09 0.41
CA PHE A 19 -11.61 6.14 0.15
C PHE A 19 -10.87 6.94 1.23
N LEU A 20 -11.37 8.12 1.61
CA LEU A 20 -10.75 8.95 2.64
C LEU A 20 -10.70 8.25 4.00
N ILE A 21 -11.80 7.58 4.40
CA ILE A 21 -11.85 6.81 5.65
C ILE A 21 -10.85 5.64 5.60
N ALA A 22 -10.82 4.89 4.50
CA ALA A 22 -9.87 3.80 4.33
C ALA A 22 -8.42 4.31 4.33
N ALA A 23 -8.13 5.41 3.64
CA ALA A 23 -6.82 6.04 3.59
C ALA A 23 -6.38 6.52 4.98
N PHE A 24 -7.28 7.14 5.74
CA PHE A 24 -7.01 7.55 7.11
C PHE A 24 -6.68 6.35 8.02
N ALA A 25 -7.47 5.28 7.94
CA ALA A 25 -7.22 4.05 8.68
C ALA A 25 -5.85 3.42 8.31
N LEU A 26 -5.47 3.44 7.03
CA LEU A 26 -4.15 3.01 6.57
C LEU A 26 -3.03 3.91 7.09
N CYS A 27 -3.21 5.24 7.08
CA CYS A 27 -2.20 6.19 7.56
C CYS A 27 -1.91 6.05 9.06
N VAL A 28 -2.91 5.65 9.86
CA VAL A 28 -2.73 5.40 11.30
C VAL A 28 -1.97 4.11 11.57
N THR A 29 -1.87 3.21 10.60
CA THR A 29 -1.11 1.96 10.73
C THR A 29 0.33 2.20 10.27
N PRO A 30 1.31 2.46 11.17
CA PRO A 30 2.70 2.57 10.77
C PRO A 30 3.13 1.27 10.09
N GLY A 31 3.41 1.36 8.79
CA GLY A 31 3.73 0.19 7.98
C GLY A 31 5.14 -0.37 8.26
N PRO A 32 5.44 -1.58 7.75
CA PRO A 32 6.73 -2.23 7.93
C PRO A 32 7.91 -1.42 7.36
N ASP A 33 7.67 -0.67 6.28
CA ASP A 33 8.65 0.27 5.71
C ASP A 33 9.02 1.36 6.72
N MET A 34 8.01 1.98 7.33
CA MET A 34 8.18 3.01 8.36
C MET A 34 8.90 2.45 9.59
N MET A 35 8.55 1.24 10.03
CA MET A 35 9.23 0.57 11.16
C MET A 35 10.68 0.21 10.83
N PHE A 36 10.98 -0.22 9.60
CA PHE A 36 12.33 -0.49 9.15
C PHE A 36 13.19 0.79 9.13
N ILE A 37 12.66 1.88 8.57
CA ILE A 37 13.34 3.18 8.53
C ILE A 37 13.59 3.70 9.95
N VAL A 38 12.61 3.56 10.86
CA VAL A 38 12.77 3.94 12.27
C VAL A 38 13.79 3.04 12.98
N ALA A 39 13.80 1.73 12.73
CA ALA A 39 14.75 0.80 13.33
C ALA A 39 16.19 1.02 12.85
N VAL A 40 16.37 1.36 11.56
CA VAL A 40 17.68 1.71 10.99
C VAL A 40 18.12 3.09 11.49
N GLY A 41 17.23 4.08 11.45
CA GLY A 41 17.50 5.44 11.92
C GLY A 41 17.79 5.51 13.42
N GLY A 42 17.12 4.68 14.23
CA GLY A 42 17.36 4.56 15.67
C GLY A 42 18.69 3.88 16.01
N ARG A 43 19.22 3.02 15.14
CA ARG A 43 20.51 2.33 15.33
C ARG A 43 21.72 3.09 14.76
N GLY A 44 21.54 3.84 13.68
CA GLY A 44 22.64 4.50 12.95
C GLY A 44 22.49 6.01 12.78
N GLY A 45 21.49 6.64 13.38
CA GLY A 45 21.19 8.06 13.25
C GLY A 45 20.26 8.42 12.08
N PRO A 46 19.77 9.68 12.01
CA PRO A 46 18.77 10.10 11.03
C PRO A 46 19.24 9.97 9.57
N LEU A 47 20.55 10.09 9.32
CA LEU A 47 21.12 9.99 7.98
C LEU A 47 21.12 8.55 7.43
N THR A 48 21.33 7.53 8.27
CA THR A 48 21.25 6.13 7.84
C THR A 48 19.79 5.68 7.64
N GLY A 49 18.86 6.22 8.41
CA GLY A 49 17.43 6.07 8.14
C GLY A 49 17.04 6.66 6.79
N LEU A 50 17.55 7.86 6.45
CA LEU A 50 17.27 8.51 5.17
C LEU A 50 17.82 7.71 3.97
N THR A 51 19.05 7.21 4.04
CA THR A 51 19.63 6.42 2.94
C THR A 51 18.88 5.08 2.77
N ALA A 52 18.46 4.45 3.86
CA ALA A 52 17.61 3.27 3.82
C ALA A 52 16.24 3.58 3.18
N ALA A 53 15.60 4.68 3.58
CA ALA A 53 14.33 5.12 3.01
C ALA A 53 14.43 5.37 1.49
N VAL A 54 15.47 6.06 1.03
CA VAL A 54 15.70 6.32 -0.40
C VAL A 54 15.96 5.02 -1.16
N GLY A 55 16.73 4.09 -0.59
CA GLY A 55 16.98 2.79 -1.19
C GLY A 55 15.70 1.98 -1.38
N VAL A 56 14.86 1.89 -0.34
CA VAL A 56 13.57 1.19 -0.42
C VAL A 56 12.62 1.89 -1.40
N ALA A 57 12.55 3.22 -1.38
CA ALA A 57 11.72 3.98 -2.30
C ALA A 57 12.11 3.75 -3.77
N CYS A 58 13.41 3.78 -4.08
CA CYS A 58 13.91 3.48 -5.43
C CYS A 58 13.57 2.05 -5.87
N ALA A 59 13.78 1.06 -4.99
CA ALA A 59 13.47 -0.34 -5.29
C ALA A 59 11.97 -0.54 -5.54
N MET A 60 11.12 0.03 -4.68
CA MET A 60 9.66 -0.02 -4.81
C MET A 60 9.20 0.68 -6.09
N PHE A 61 9.80 1.79 -6.46
CA PHE A 61 9.48 2.49 -7.70
C PHE A 61 9.78 1.61 -8.93
N VAL A 62 11.00 1.06 -9.03
CA VAL A 62 11.38 0.18 -10.15
C VAL A 62 10.50 -1.07 -10.21
N HIS A 63 10.24 -1.69 -9.06
CA HIS A 63 9.37 -2.87 -8.97
C HIS A 63 7.94 -2.56 -9.41
N THR A 64 7.38 -1.44 -8.94
CA THR A 64 6.01 -1.01 -9.28
C THR A 64 5.88 -0.68 -10.76
N VAL A 65 6.87 0.00 -11.35
CA VAL A 65 6.89 0.29 -12.79
C VAL A 65 6.97 -0.99 -13.61
N ALA A 66 7.86 -1.93 -13.24
CA ALA A 66 7.97 -3.21 -13.91
C ALA A 66 6.66 -4.02 -13.82
N ALA A 67 6.05 -4.07 -12.63
CA ALA A 67 4.78 -4.73 -12.41
C ALA A 67 3.65 -4.06 -13.21
N ALA A 68 3.56 -2.73 -13.20
CA ALA A 68 2.54 -1.97 -13.91
C ALA A 68 2.63 -2.18 -15.43
N LEU A 69 3.84 -2.14 -16.01
CA LEU A 69 4.05 -2.40 -17.43
C LEU A 69 3.68 -3.84 -17.79
N GLY A 70 4.08 -4.82 -16.98
CA GLY A 70 3.75 -6.24 -17.20
C GLY A 70 2.26 -6.55 -17.06
N LEU A 71 1.61 -6.06 -15.99
CA LEU A 71 0.18 -6.24 -15.76
C LEU A 71 -0.67 -5.53 -16.82
N SER A 72 -0.28 -4.34 -17.26
CA SER A 72 -1.03 -3.60 -18.28
C SER A 72 -1.09 -4.37 -19.60
N ALA A 73 0.05 -4.94 -20.03
CA ALA A 73 0.09 -5.81 -21.21
C ALA A 73 -0.77 -7.08 -21.01
N LEU A 74 -0.75 -7.67 -19.81
CA LEU A 74 -1.52 -8.86 -19.49
C LEU A 74 -3.04 -8.62 -19.47
N PHE A 75 -3.48 -7.46 -18.97
CA PHE A 75 -4.91 -7.12 -18.90
C PHE A 75 -5.51 -6.82 -20.28
N LEU A 76 -4.73 -6.29 -21.22
CA LEU A 76 -5.16 -6.14 -22.61
C LEU A 76 -5.37 -7.49 -23.29
N ALA A 77 -4.60 -8.51 -22.92
CA ALA A 77 -4.74 -9.87 -23.45
C ALA A 77 -5.93 -10.63 -22.83
N LEU A 78 -6.24 -10.42 -21.55
CA LEU A 78 -7.26 -11.17 -20.81
C LEU A 78 -8.17 -10.24 -19.96
N PRO A 79 -9.31 -9.78 -20.53
CA PRO A 79 -10.26 -8.91 -19.82
C PRO A 79 -10.82 -9.53 -18.53
N THR A 80 -10.96 -10.85 -18.50
CA THR A 80 -11.48 -11.60 -17.34
C THR A 80 -10.57 -11.48 -16.11
N LEU A 81 -9.25 -11.40 -16.32
CA LEU A 81 -8.28 -11.31 -15.23
C LEU A 81 -8.36 -9.96 -14.52
N TYR A 82 -8.64 -8.88 -15.26
CA TYR A 82 -8.90 -7.56 -14.69
C TYR A 82 -10.13 -7.58 -13.77
N HIS A 83 -11.22 -8.21 -14.19
CA HIS A 83 -12.41 -8.34 -13.35
C HIS A 83 -12.14 -9.15 -12.08
N ALA A 84 -11.47 -10.30 -12.20
CA ALA A 84 -11.09 -11.12 -11.06
C ALA A 84 -10.20 -10.33 -10.07
N LEU A 85 -9.18 -9.64 -10.58
CA LEU A 85 -8.28 -8.84 -9.76
C LEU A 85 -9.00 -7.66 -9.10
N ARG A 86 -9.92 -6.99 -9.81
CA ARG A 86 -10.73 -5.89 -9.24
C ARG A 86 -11.56 -6.36 -8.05
N TRP A 87 -12.24 -7.50 -8.18
CA TRP A 87 -13.02 -8.07 -7.08
C TRP A 87 -12.12 -8.59 -5.95
N ALA A 88 -11.00 -9.22 -6.27
CA ALA A 88 -10.02 -9.67 -5.28
C ALA A 88 -9.43 -8.49 -4.49
N GLY A 89 -9.09 -7.39 -5.16
CA GLY A 89 -8.60 -6.16 -4.51
C GLY A 89 -9.65 -5.54 -3.59
N ALA A 90 -10.91 -5.48 -4.02
CA ALA A 90 -12.00 -5.00 -3.17
C ALA A 90 -12.19 -5.88 -1.92
N ALA A 91 -12.16 -7.21 -2.09
CA ALA A 91 -12.24 -8.15 -0.97
C ALA A 91 -11.05 -8.02 -0.01
N TYR A 92 -9.84 -7.82 -0.54
CA TYR A 92 -8.63 -7.61 0.26
C TYR A 92 -8.69 -6.33 1.09
N LEU A 93 -9.17 -5.22 0.51
CA LEU A 93 -9.36 -3.97 1.24
C LEU A 93 -10.43 -4.10 2.33
N LEU A 94 -11.51 -4.83 2.06
CA LEU A 94 -12.52 -5.12 3.08
C LEU A 94 -11.95 -5.97 4.22
N PHE A 95 -11.16 -6.98 3.88
CA PHE A 95 -10.44 -7.79 4.87
C PHE A 95 -9.48 -6.94 5.71
N LEU A 96 -8.69 -6.05 5.09
CA LEU A 96 -7.80 -5.13 5.79
C LEU A 96 -8.58 -4.17 6.71
N ALA A 97 -9.69 -3.60 6.24
CA ALA A 97 -10.53 -2.74 7.05
C ALA A 97 -11.05 -3.48 8.30
N VAL A 98 -11.62 -4.68 8.10
CA VAL A 98 -12.13 -5.51 9.19
C VAL A 98 -11.01 -5.91 10.16
N ARG A 99 -9.82 -6.26 9.66
CA ARG A 99 -8.66 -6.60 10.48
C ARG A 99 -8.14 -5.39 11.27
N ALA A 100 -8.08 -4.21 10.66
CA ALA A 100 -7.70 -2.97 11.34
C ALA A 100 -8.66 -2.62 12.49
N PHE A 101 -9.97 -2.86 12.31
CA PHE A 101 -10.96 -2.68 13.38
C PHE A 101 -10.90 -3.76 14.48
N ARG A 102 -10.43 -4.97 14.17
CA ARG A 102 -10.49 -6.13 15.09
C ARG A 102 -9.18 -6.47 15.78
N GLY A 103 -8.05 -5.97 15.30
CA GLY A 103 -6.74 -6.31 15.83
C GLY A 103 -5.75 -5.21 15.54
N ALA A 104 -5.67 -4.23 16.45
CA ALA A 104 -4.51 -3.36 16.63
C ALA A 104 -3.31 -4.13 17.22
N ASP A 105 -3.23 -5.44 16.98
CA ASP A 105 -2.26 -6.36 17.57
C ASP A 105 -1.33 -6.88 16.47
N GLY A 106 -0.30 -6.08 16.14
CA GLY A 106 1.05 -6.39 15.63
C GLY A 106 1.33 -7.60 14.72
N SER A 107 0.35 -8.18 14.04
CA SER A 107 0.46 -9.49 13.37
C SER A 107 0.59 -9.39 11.84
N LEU A 108 0.62 -8.19 11.28
CA LEU A 108 0.82 -7.96 9.84
C LEU A 108 2.30 -8.05 9.43
N GLU A 109 3.22 -8.08 10.41
CA GLU A 109 4.68 -8.10 10.22
C GLU A 109 5.26 -9.37 9.58
N ALA A 110 4.58 -10.51 9.64
CA ALA A 110 5.29 -11.79 9.59
C ALA A 110 5.72 -12.28 8.19
N GLU A 111 5.17 -11.75 7.09
CA GLU A 111 5.20 -12.51 5.81
C GLU A 111 6.01 -11.89 4.66
N ALA A 112 6.53 -10.66 4.79
CA ALA A 112 7.17 -9.95 3.68
C ALA A 112 8.68 -9.64 3.87
N THR A 113 9.42 -10.45 4.65
CA THR A 113 10.88 -10.31 4.71
C THR A 113 11.56 -11.41 3.89
N PRO A 114 12.21 -11.10 2.74
CA PRO A 114 13.28 -11.95 2.25
C PRO A 114 14.38 -11.92 3.32
N ARG A 115 14.78 -13.10 3.81
CA ARG A 115 15.90 -13.29 4.73
C ARG A 115 17.13 -12.56 4.21
N GLN A 116 17.35 -11.31 4.64
CA GLN A 116 18.54 -10.57 4.25
C GLN A 116 19.72 -11.12 5.03
N GLY A 117 20.60 -11.76 4.25
CA GLY A 117 21.67 -12.61 4.70
C GLY A 117 22.57 -11.93 5.73
N ARG A 118 22.71 -12.66 6.85
CA ARG A 118 23.81 -12.68 7.81
C ARG A 118 25.15 -13.05 7.14
N ARG A 119 25.54 -12.28 6.13
CA ARG A 119 26.84 -12.25 5.46
C ARG A 119 26.98 -10.77 5.05
N ARG A 120 27.71 -9.91 5.76
CA ARG A 120 29.11 -10.08 6.12
C ARG A 120 29.41 -9.25 7.39
N ALA A 121 29.63 -9.94 8.50
CA ALA A 121 30.76 -9.60 9.34
C ALA A 121 31.97 -10.31 8.73
N PHE A 122 33.15 -9.70 8.86
CA PHE A 122 34.43 -9.97 8.20
C PHE A 122 34.60 -9.26 6.85
#